data_AF-D4A6D7-F1
#
_entry.id   AF-D4A6D7-F1
#
_cell.length_a   1.000
_cell.length_b   1.000
_cell.length_c   1.000
_cell.angle_alpha   90.00
_cell.angle_beta   90.00
_cell.angle_gamma   90.00
#
_symmetry.space_group_name_H-M   'P 1'
#
loop_
_entity.id
_entity.type
_entity.pdbx_description
1 polymer ?
#
loop_
_entity_poly.entity_id
_entity_poly.type
_entity_poly.pdbx_seq_one_letter_code
_entity_poly.pdbx_strand_id
1 'polypeptide(L)'
;MFRLLRWRLGRTLLRAAGRRCGGCTARLLPERAGDAGPGAERLRTRGAPARGHRVLPLLAALAWFSRTAAAEEQPGEDATDEAEAEIIQLLKRAKLSIMKDEPEAAELILHDALRLAYESDNKKAITYTYDLMANLAFIRGQLENAEQLFKATMSYLLGGGMKQEDNAIVEISLKLANIYAAQNKQEFALAGYEFCISTLEGKIEREKELAEDIMSEERANTYLLLGMCLDSCARYLLFSKQLSQAQRMYEKALQICQEIQGERHPQTIVLMSDLATALDAQGHFDDAYIYMQRASDLAREINHPELHMVLSNLAAILIHRERYTQAKEIYQEALKQAELKRDEFSVQHIREELAELSRKSRLLT
;
A
#
# COMPACT_ATOMS: atom_id res chain seq x y z
N MET A 1 2.19 -3.56 -6.26
CA MET A 1 2.99 -3.56 -5.02
C MET A 1 2.39 -2.68 -3.93
N PHE A 2 1.88 -1.48 -4.23
CA PHE A 2 1.19 -0.63 -3.25
C PHE A 2 0.08 -1.33 -2.45
N ARG A 3 -0.71 -2.24 -3.05
CA ARG A 3 -1.72 -3.05 -2.33
C ARG A 3 -1.14 -3.97 -1.25
N LEU A 4 0.03 -4.58 -1.49
CA LEU A 4 0.71 -5.44 -0.51
C LEU A 4 1.45 -4.61 0.55
N LEU A 5 2.00 -3.44 0.17
CA LEU A 5 2.58 -2.49 1.13
C LEU A 5 1.51 -1.88 2.05
N ARG A 6 0.33 -1.50 1.53
CA ARG A 6 -0.80 -0.96 2.32
C ARG A 6 -1.25 -1.97 3.39
N TRP A 7 -1.26 -3.26 3.05
CA TRP A 7 -1.59 -4.35 3.97
C TRP A 7 -0.47 -4.70 4.97
N ARG A 8 0.80 -4.72 4.56
CA ARG A 8 1.91 -5.05 5.49
C ARG A 8 2.33 -3.89 6.39
N LEU A 9 2.31 -2.64 5.93
CA LEU A 9 2.51 -1.45 6.78
C LEU A 9 1.36 -1.29 7.78
N GLY A 10 0.12 -1.52 7.35
CA GLY A 10 -1.01 -1.68 8.28
C GLY A 10 -0.72 -2.77 9.32
N ARG A 11 -0.23 -3.94 8.91
CA ARG A 11 0.08 -5.06 9.83
C ARG A 11 1.30 -4.87 10.72
N THR A 12 2.37 -4.18 10.32
CA THR A 12 3.51 -3.89 11.20
C THR A 12 3.12 -2.84 12.24
N LEU A 13 2.34 -1.83 11.83
CA LEU A 13 1.77 -0.83 12.73
C LEU A 13 0.71 -1.44 13.67
N LEU A 14 -0.15 -2.35 13.18
CA LEU A 14 -1.13 -3.09 14.00
C LEU A 14 -0.51 -4.19 14.88
N ARG A 15 0.59 -4.86 14.48
CA ARG A 15 1.29 -5.83 15.35
C ARG A 15 2.08 -5.16 16.47
N ALA A 16 2.58 -3.93 16.26
CA ALA A 16 3.19 -3.13 17.31
C ALA A 16 2.14 -2.52 18.27
N ALA A 17 0.95 -2.18 17.78
CA ALA A 17 -0.16 -1.61 18.57
C ALA A 17 -1.15 -2.65 19.16
N GLY A 18 -1.05 -3.93 18.75
CA GLY A 18 -1.89 -5.04 19.22
C GLY A 18 -1.67 -5.47 20.68
N ARG A 19 -0.86 -4.72 21.44
CA ARG A 19 -0.84 -4.77 22.90
C ARG A 19 -1.44 -3.47 23.45
N ARG A 20 -2.74 -3.55 23.81
CA ARG A 20 -3.49 -2.62 24.67
C ARG A 20 -3.86 -1.26 24.05
N CYS A 21 -5.07 -1.18 23.53
CA CYS A 21 -5.95 -0.02 23.76
C CYS A 21 -7.38 -0.55 24.03
N GLY A 22 -7.56 -1.13 25.21
CA GLY A 22 -8.86 -1.31 25.82
C GLY A 22 -9.30 0.02 26.40
N GLY A 23 -10.22 0.71 25.74
CA GLY A 23 -10.92 1.87 26.27
C GLY A 23 -12.39 1.55 26.43
N CYS A 24 -12.78 1.02 27.59
CA CYS A 24 -14.10 1.18 28.22
C CYS A 24 -14.12 0.49 29.61
N THR A 25 -14.03 1.33 30.65
CA THR A 25 -14.71 1.24 31.96
C THR A 25 -14.61 -0.03 32.84
N ALA A 26 -13.70 0.02 33.81
CA ALA A 26 -13.86 -0.22 35.26
C ALA A 26 -14.84 -1.30 35.81
N ARG A 27 -14.30 -2.38 36.42
CA ARG A 27 -14.34 -2.70 37.89
C ARG A 27 -13.96 -4.18 38.20
N LEU A 28 -12.81 -4.32 38.85
CA LEU A 28 -12.39 -5.18 39.98
C LEU A 28 -13.06 -6.56 40.29
N LEU A 29 -12.24 -7.63 40.12
CA LEU A 29 -11.92 -8.76 41.04
C LEU A 29 -12.92 -9.92 41.31
N PRO A 30 -12.47 -11.13 41.73
CA PRO A 30 -11.50 -12.04 41.11
C PRO A 30 -11.94 -13.53 41.12
N GLU A 31 -11.05 -14.38 40.59
CA GLU A 31 -11.07 -15.83 40.34
C GLU A 31 -11.86 -16.80 41.25
N ARG A 32 -12.38 -17.88 40.62
CA ARG A 32 -12.18 -19.24 41.13
C ARG A 32 -12.14 -20.29 40.02
N ALA A 33 -11.15 -21.17 40.15
CA ALA A 33 -10.77 -22.27 39.27
C ALA A 33 -11.60 -23.55 39.49
N GLY A 34 -11.55 -24.43 38.49
CA GLY A 34 -11.91 -25.85 38.54
C GLY A 34 -12.72 -26.29 37.31
N ASP A 35 -12.55 -27.45 36.71
CA ASP A 35 -11.49 -28.47 36.72
C ASP A 35 -11.71 -29.36 35.46
N ALA A 36 -10.64 -30.05 35.04
CA ALA A 36 -10.50 -31.26 34.20
C ALA A 36 -11.77 -31.95 33.61
N GLY A 37 -11.78 -32.54 32.42
CA GLY A 37 -10.72 -33.18 31.63
C GLY A 37 -11.27 -33.83 30.33
N PRO A 38 -10.46 -34.64 29.61
CA PRO A 38 -10.47 -34.69 28.14
C PRO A 38 -11.17 -35.93 27.53
N GLY A 39 -11.72 -35.76 26.32
CA GLY A 39 -12.28 -36.84 25.50
C GLY A 39 -11.79 -36.72 24.06
N ALA A 40 -10.90 -37.63 23.67
CA ALA A 40 -10.32 -37.74 22.35
C ALA A 40 -11.33 -38.31 21.34
N GLU A 41 -11.36 -37.76 20.12
CA GLU A 41 -11.61 -38.60 18.95
C GLU A 41 -10.98 -37.99 17.68
N ARG A 42 -10.16 -38.82 17.04
CA ARG A 42 -9.46 -38.54 15.79
C ARG A 42 -10.41 -38.81 14.63
N LEU A 43 -10.60 -37.82 13.76
CA LEU A 43 -11.03 -38.07 12.39
C LEU A 43 -10.06 -37.39 11.43
N ARG A 44 -9.15 -38.21 10.90
CA ARG A 44 -8.36 -37.94 9.71
C ARG A 44 -9.30 -38.05 8.51
N THR A 45 -9.54 -36.95 7.80
CA THR A 45 -9.95 -37.00 6.41
C THR A 45 -9.01 -36.11 5.58
N ARG A 46 -8.33 -36.76 4.64
CA ARG A 46 -7.57 -36.16 3.55
C ARG A 46 -8.53 -35.27 2.73
N GLY A 47 -8.24 -33.99 2.62
CA GLY A 47 -8.85 -33.07 1.66
C GLY A 47 -7.77 -32.30 0.92
N ALA A 48 -7.69 -32.49 -0.40
CA ALA A 48 -6.73 -31.86 -1.30
C ALA A 48 -6.87 -30.32 -1.34
N PRO A 49 -5.80 -29.55 -1.61
CA PRO A 49 -5.95 -28.12 -1.85
C PRO A 49 -6.40 -27.90 -3.30
N ALA A 50 -7.62 -27.41 -3.47
CA ALA A 50 -8.16 -26.97 -4.75
C ALA A 50 -7.47 -25.67 -5.18
N ARG A 51 -6.73 -25.76 -6.29
CA ARG A 51 -6.15 -24.65 -7.05
C ARG A 51 -7.25 -23.70 -7.53
N GLY A 52 -7.07 -22.41 -7.30
CA GLY A 52 -7.80 -21.39 -8.05
C GLY A 52 -7.89 -20.05 -7.37
N HIS A 53 -6.89 -19.19 -7.56
CA HIS A 53 -7.06 -17.76 -7.41
C HIS A 53 -6.70 -17.05 -8.71
N ARG A 54 -7.78 -16.56 -9.32
CA ARG A 54 -7.86 -15.73 -10.51
C ARG A 54 -7.56 -14.28 -10.14
N VAL A 55 -6.77 -13.65 -11.01
CA VAL A 55 -6.96 -12.29 -11.56
C VAL A 55 -6.83 -11.12 -10.57
N LEU A 56 -5.63 -10.52 -10.59
CA LEU A 56 -5.43 -9.09 -10.36
C LEU A 56 -4.50 -8.55 -11.45
N PRO A 57 -5.01 -7.82 -12.46
CA PRO A 57 -4.17 -7.00 -13.31
C PRO A 57 -3.98 -5.65 -12.59
N LEU A 58 -2.74 -5.19 -12.45
CA LEU A 58 -2.33 -3.77 -12.32
C LEU A 58 -0.87 -3.72 -11.87
N LEU A 59 0.01 -3.88 -12.84
CA LEU A 59 1.36 -3.31 -12.85
C LEU A 59 1.66 -3.01 -14.33
N ALA A 60 1.05 -1.94 -14.82
CA ALA A 60 1.44 -1.25 -16.03
C ALA A 60 1.86 0.16 -15.58
N ALA A 61 3.17 0.35 -15.47
CA ALA A 61 3.85 1.65 -15.43
C ALA A 61 5.30 1.36 -15.83
N LEU A 62 5.85 2.20 -16.70
CA LEU A 62 7.00 1.98 -17.60
C LEU A 62 6.64 1.34 -18.95
N ALA A 63 5.65 1.91 -19.63
CA ALA A 63 5.65 1.97 -21.09
C ALA A 63 6.24 3.33 -21.49
N TRP A 64 7.56 3.39 -21.70
CA TRP A 64 8.19 4.51 -22.39
C TRP A 64 8.48 4.08 -23.83
N PHE A 65 7.83 4.78 -24.77
CA PHE A 65 8.07 4.77 -26.22
C PHE A 65 9.58 4.86 -26.53
N SER A 66 10.15 4.32 -27.62
CA SER A 66 9.76 4.47 -29.03
C SER A 66 10.44 3.43 -29.93
N ARG A 67 9.72 3.03 -30.98
CA ARG A 67 10.16 2.21 -32.10
C ARG A 67 10.75 3.11 -33.19
N THR A 68 12.05 3.01 -33.47
CA THR A 68 12.78 3.56 -34.64
C THR A 68 14.10 2.80 -34.71
N ALA A 69 14.70 2.36 -35.81
CA ALA A 69 14.45 2.32 -37.25
C ALA A 69 15.43 1.24 -37.77
N ALA A 70 15.18 0.68 -38.95
CA ALA A 70 16.05 -0.34 -39.56
C ALA A 70 17.54 0.11 -39.58
N ALA A 71 18.42 -0.64 -38.93
CA ALA A 71 19.87 -0.44 -38.94
C ALA A 71 20.56 -1.81 -38.85
N GLU A 72 21.75 -1.87 -39.45
CA GLU A 72 22.49 -3.06 -39.85
C GLU A 72 22.89 -3.97 -38.68
N GLU A 73 22.64 -5.29 -38.80
CA GLU A 73 23.02 -6.33 -37.83
C GLU A 73 24.53 -6.28 -37.53
N GLN A 74 24.90 -5.73 -36.36
CA GLN A 74 26.24 -5.90 -35.80
C GLN A 74 26.26 -7.16 -34.91
N PRO A 75 27.30 -8.01 -35.00
CA PRO A 75 27.37 -9.32 -34.32
C PRO A 75 27.44 -9.26 -32.77
N GLY A 76 27.23 -8.09 -32.16
CA GLY A 76 27.11 -7.89 -30.72
C GLY A 76 25.72 -7.47 -30.24
N GLU A 77 24.84 -6.98 -31.12
CA GLU A 77 23.47 -6.57 -30.75
C GLU A 77 22.59 -7.78 -30.43
N ASP A 78 22.76 -8.89 -31.16
CA ASP A 78 22.04 -10.14 -30.91
C ASP A 78 22.29 -10.68 -29.49
N ALA A 79 23.53 -10.63 -29.01
CA ALA A 79 23.87 -11.12 -27.67
C ALA A 79 23.31 -10.24 -26.55
N THR A 80 23.27 -8.92 -26.74
CA THR A 80 22.65 -8.00 -25.78
C THR A 80 21.13 -8.16 -25.73
N ASP A 81 20.50 -8.39 -26.89
CA ASP A 81 19.06 -8.61 -27.01
C ASP A 81 18.65 -9.96 -26.40
N GLU A 82 19.46 -11.00 -26.58
CA GLU A 82 19.28 -12.30 -25.94
C GLU A 82 19.38 -12.21 -24.41
N ALA A 83 20.41 -11.51 -23.90
CA ALA A 83 20.59 -11.30 -22.46
C ALA A 83 19.43 -10.48 -21.87
N GLU A 84 18.99 -9.41 -22.53
CA GLU A 84 17.84 -8.62 -22.10
C GLU A 84 16.55 -9.45 -22.07
N ALA A 85 16.32 -10.27 -23.09
CA ALA A 85 15.17 -11.17 -23.13
C ALA A 85 15.20 -12.18 -21.97
N GLU A 86 16.35 -12.77 -21.66
CA GLU A 86 16.52 -13.70 -20.54
C GLU A 86 16.25 -13.02 -19.19
N ILE A 87 16.82 -11.83 -18.98
CA ILE A 87 16.58 -11.00 -17.80
C ILE A 87 15.08 -10.73 -17.64
N ILE A 88 14.39 -10.30 -18.70
CA ILE A 88 12.94 -10.03 -18.66
C ILE A 88 12.16 -11.30 -18.27
N GLN A 89 12.55 -12.48 -18.75
CA GLN A 89 11.92 -13.75 -18.38
C GLN A 89 12.14 -14.08 -16.90
N LEU A 90 13.36 -13.91 -16.38
CA LEU A 90 13.66 -14.10 -14.96
C LEU A 90 12.84 -13.15 -14.09
N LEU A 91 12.79 -11.86 -14.43
CA LEU A 91 12.02 -10.86 -13.69
C LEU A 91 10.51 -11.18 -13.67
N LYS A 92 9.95 -11.65 -14.79
CA LYS A 92 8.56 -12.13 -14.87
C LYS A 92 8.34 -13.35 -13.96
N ARG A 93 9.26 -14.31 -13.96
CA ARG A 93 9.18 -15.50 -13.10
C ARG A 93 9.28 -15.14 -11.62
N ALA A 94 10.22 -14.27 -11.24
CA ALA A 94 10.35 -13.78 -9.88
C ALA A 94 9.04 -13.13 -9.39
N LYS A 95 8.47 -12.23 -10.21
CA LYS A 95 7.18 -11.59 -9.90
C LYS A 95 6.04 -12.61 -9.74
N LEU A 96 6.01 -13.64 -10.57
CA LEU A 96 5.03 -14.72 -10.45
C LEU A 96 5.22 -15.52 -9.16
N SER A 97 6.46 -15.84 -8.77
CA SER A 97 6.76 -16.50 -7.50
C SER A 97 6.35 -15.65 -6.30
N ILE A 98 6.59 -14.34 -6.33
CA ILE A 98 6.10 -13.40 -5.30
C ILE A 98 4.57 -13.46 -5.20
N MET A 99 3.86 -13.46 -6.34
CA MET A 99 2.40 -13.54 -6.37
C MET A 99 1.84 -14.87 -5.87
N LYS A 100 2.63 -15.95 -5.94
CA LYS A 100 2.28 -17.29 -5.45
C LYS A 100 2.63 -17.51 -3.97
N ASP A 101 3.15 -16.49 -3.29
CA ASP A 101 3.67 -16.58 -1.93
C ASP A 101 4.85 -17.58 -1.82
N GLU A 102 5.72 -17.57 -2.84
CA GLU A 102 6.96 -18.36 -2.90
C GLU A 102 8.19 -17.42 -2.83
N PRO A 103 8.43 -16.70 -1.71
CA PRO A 103 9.43 -15.65 -1.65
C PRO A 103 10.87 -16.16 -1.78
N GLU A 104 11.18 -17.38 -1.31
CA GLU A 104 12.51 -17.98 -1.45
C GLU A 104 12.84 -18.29 -2.91
N ALA A 105 11.85 -18.78 -3.68
CA ALA A 105 12.02 -19.01 -5.10
C ALA A 105 12.22 -17.70 -5.86
N ALA A 106 11.48 -16.65 -5.48
CA ALA A 106 11.64 -15.33 -6.08
C ALA A 106 13.03 -14.73 -5.81
N GLU A 107 13.54 -14.86 -4.59
CA GLU A 107 14.86 -14.36 -4.20
C GLU A 107 15.98 -14.98 -5.05
N LEU A 108 15.96 -16.31 -5.25
CA LEU A 108 16.91 -17.01 -6.12
C LEU A 108 16.86 -16.51 -7.56
N ILE A 109 15.66 -16.38 -8.12
CA ILE A 109 15.47 -15.91 -9.50
C ILE A 109 15.96 -14.46 -9.66
N LEU A 110 15.76 -13.61 -8.64
CA LEU A 110 16.25 -12.23 -8.67
C LEU A 110 17.77 -12.15 -8.62
N HIS A 111 18.44 -13.05 -7.88
CA HIS A 111 19.91 -13.13 -7.91
C HIS A 111 20.44 -13.54 -9.29
N ASP A 112 19.79 -14.50 -9.96
CA ASP A 112 20.13 -14.88 -11.34
C ASP A 112 19.92 -13.70 -12.31
N ALA A 113 18.80 -12.97 -12.19
CA ALA A 113 18.52 -11.80 -13.01
C ALA A 113 19.56 -10.69 -12.78
N LEU A 114 19.96 -10.47 -11.52
CA LEU A 114 20.95 -9.45 -11.17
C LEU A 114 22.32 -9.81 -11.74
N ARG A 115 22.72 -11.09 -11.70
CA ARG A 115 23.98 -11.57 -12.30
C ARG A 115 24.01 -11.27 -13.80
N LEU A 116 22.97 -11.69 -14.54
CA LEU A 116 22.89 -11.43 -15.99
C LEU A 116 22.85 -9.93 -16.30
N ALA A 117 22.17 -9.13 -15.47
CA ALA A 117 22.11 -7.69 -15.63
C ALA A 117 23.48 -7.02 -15.48
N TYR A 118 24.34 -7.53 -14.59
CA TYR A 118 25.73 -7.08 -14.48
C TYR A 118 26.61 -7.59 -15.63
N GLU A 119 26.44 -8.84 -16.05
CA GLU A 119 27.20 -9.44 -17.17
C GLU A 119 26.92 -8.73 -18.50
N SER A 120 25.71 -8.20 -18.68
CA SER A 120 25.28 -7.43 -19.86
C SER A 120 25.45 -5.90 -19.72
N ASP A 121 26.00 -5.40 -18.62
CA ASP A 121 26.05 -3.96 -18.27
C ASP A 121 24.68 -3.23 -18.41
N ASN A 122 23.59 -3.95 -18.18
CA ASN A 122 22.25 -3.40 -18.32
C ASN A 122 21.83 -2.64 -17.05
N LYS A 123 22.17 -1.36 -16.99
CA LYS A 123 21.91 -0.47 -15.85
C LYS A 123 20.43 -0.40 -15.43
N LYS A 124 19.51 -0.45 -16.42
CA LYS A 124 18.06 -0.45 -16.16
C LYS A 124 17.63 -1.76 -15.49
N ALA A 125 18.13 -2.89 -15.98
CA ALA A 125 17.88 -4.19 -15.36
C ALA A 125 18.47 -4.28 -13.94
N ILE A 126 19.69 -3.78 -13.72
CA ILE A 126 20.33 -3.77 -12.39
C ILE A 126 19.44 -3.03 -11.38
N THR A 127 19.04 -1.80 -11.71
CA THR A 127 18.23 -0.94 -10.82
C THR A 127 16.85 -1.51 -10.55
N TYR A 128 16.18 -2.02 -11.59
CA TYR A 128 14.88 -2.67 -11.46
C TYR A 128 14.96 -3.96 -10.62
N THR A 129 16.02 -4.74 -10.78
CA THR A 129 16.22 -5.98 -10.00
C THR A 129 16.46 -5.69 -8.53
N TYR A 130 17.31 -4.69 -8.21
CA TYR A 130 17.47 -4.25 -6.82
C TYR A 130 16.16 -3.75 -6.21
N ASP A 131 15.36 -2.97 -6.96
CA ASP A 131 14.04 -2.52 -6.48
C ASP A 131 13.13 -3.71 -6.13
N LEU A 132 13.07 -4.73 -6.98
CA LEU A 132 12.30 -5.95 -6.70
C LEU A 132 12.82 -6.71 -5.47
N MET A 133 14.14 -6.86 -5.34
CA MET A 133 14.76 -7.51 -4.17
C MET A 133 14.46 -6.75 -2.88
N ALA A 134 14.56 -5.42 -2.90
CA ALA A 134 14.28 -4.57 -1.76
C ALA A 134 12.80 -4.64 -1.35
N ASN A 135 11.89 -4.61 -2.33
CA ASN A 135 10.47 -4.80 -2.09
C ASN A 135 10.15 -6.20 -1.54
N LEU A 136 10.82 -7.24 -2.04
CA LEU A 136 10.66 -8.62 -1.54
C LEU A 136 11.14 -8.71 -0.07
N ALA A 137 12.32 -8.18 0.24
CA ALA A 137 12.85 -8.11 1.60
C ALA A 137 11.90 -7.34 2.53
N PHE A 138 11.38 -6.20 2.08
CA PHE A 138 10.41 -5.40 2.83
C PHE A 138 9.13 -6.20 3.11
N ILE A 139 8.59 -6.85 2.08
CA ILE A 139 7.43 -7.73 2.22
C ILE A 139 7.76 -8.77 3.28
N ARG A 140 8.87 -9.50 3.20
CA ARG A 140 9.29 -10.52 4.19
C ARG A 140 9.55 -9.99 5.61
N GLY A 141 9.51 -8.68 5.84
CA GLY A 141 9.81 -8.06 7.13
C GLY A 141 11.30 -7.98 7.43
N GLN A 142 12.16 -8.21 6.43
CA GLN A 142 13.61 -8.06 6.52
C GLN A 142 13.96 -6.58 6.29
N LEU A 143 13.58 -5.72 7.24
CA LEU A 143 13.61 -4.27 7.07
C LEU A 143 15.04 -3.74 6.87
N GLU A 144 16.02 -4.31 7.57
CA GLU A 144 17.44 -3.94 7.44
C GLU A 144 17.97 -4.29 6.04
N ASN A 145 17.59 -5.46 5.50
CA ASN A 145 17.99 -5.88 4.16
C ASN A 145 17.33 -4.98 3.10
N ALA A 146 16.04 -4.68 3.25
CA ALA A 146 15.33 -3.75 2.38
C ALA A 146 15.98 -2.35 2.38
N GLU A 147 16.35 -1.84 3.56
CA GLU A 147 17.06 -0.57 3.71
C GLU A 147 18.37 -0.56 2.93
N GLN A 148 19.19 -1.61 3.08
CA GLN A 148 20.48 -1.71 2.40
C GLN A 148 20.33 -1.79 0.88
N LEU A 149 19.37 -2.59 0.40
CA LEU A 149 19.12 -2.72 -1.03
C LEU A 149 18.64 -1.40 -1.65
N PHE A 150 17.73 -0.65 -0.99
CA PHE A 150 17.31 0.66 -1.50
C PHE A 150 18.42 1.71 -1.46
N LYS A 151 19.27 1.71 -0.43
CA LYS A 151 20.46 2.58 -0.40
C LYS A 151 21.46 2.24 -1.51
N ALA A 152 21.63 0.95 -1.83
CA ALA A 152 22.45 0.53 -2.95
C ALA A 152 21.87 1.00 -4.28
N THR A 153 20.55 0.83 -4.51
CA THR A 153 19.86 1.36 -5.69
C THR A 153 20.05 2.87 -5.82
N MET A 154 19.84 3.61 -4.71
CA MET A 154 20.00 5.06 -4.67
C MET A 154 21.43 5.47 -5.06
N SER A 155 22.43 4.84 -4.45
CA SER A 155 23.85 5.15 -4.68
C SER A 155 24.23 4.86 -6.13
N TYR A 156 23.73 3.77 -6.70
CA TYR A 156 23.95 3.41 -8.10
C TYR A 156 23.34 4.44 -9.06
N LEU A 157 22.11 4.90 -8.81
CA LEU A 157 21.44 5.90 -9.65
C LEU A 157 22.10 7.28 -9.58
N LEU A 158 22.46 7.73 -8.37
CA LEU A 158 23.20 8.99 -8.18
C LEU A 158 24.60 8.93 -8.83
N GLY A 159 25.30 7.80 -8.69
CA GLY A 159 26.57 7.55 -9.38
C GLY A 159 26.45 7.49 -10.90
N GLY A 160 25.25 7.17 -11.41
CA GLY A 160 24.89 7.21 -12.83
C GLY A 160 24.53 8.60 -13.36
N GLY A 161 24.56 9.64 -12.52
CA GLY A 161 24.29 11.03 -12.91
C GLY A 161 22.86 11.53 -12.69
N MET A 162 21.98 10.72 -12.08
CA MET A 162 20.67 11.21 -11.64
C MET A 162 20.82 12.25 -10.54
N LYS A 163 19.95 13.25 -10.55
CA LYS A 163 19.91 14.31 -9.55
C LYS A 163 18.99 13.91 -8.39
N GLN A 164 19.23 14.50 -7.23
CA GLN A 164 18.40 14.26 -6.04
C GLN A 164 16.92 14.64 -6.23
N GLU A 165 16.64 15.56 -7.16
CA GLU A 165 15.28 16.01 -7.52
C GLU A 165 14.58 15.16 -8.59
N ASP A 166 15.25 14.15 -9.12
CA ASP A 166 14.64 13.25 -10.09
C ASP A 166 13.60 12.36 -9.40
N ASN A 167 12.47 12.14 -10.07
CA ASN A 167 11.33 11.42 -9.48
C ASN A 167 11.74 10.01 -9.01
N ALA A 168 12.65 9.34 -9.73
CA ALA A 168 13.18 8.03 -9.34
C ALA A 168 13.92 8.04 -7.98
N ILE A 169 14.67 9.11 -7.69
CA ILE A 169 15.37 9.29 -6.41
C ILE A 169 14.37 9.58 -5.29
N VAL A 170 13.37 10.41 -5.57
CA VAL A 170 12.30 10.69 -4.60
C VAL A 170 11.47 9.44 -4.30
N GLU A 171 11.17 8.60 -5.29
CA GLU A 171 10.47 7.32 -5.10
C GLU A 171 11.23 6.36 -4.17
N ILE A 172 12.55 6.23 -4.34
CA ILE A 172 13.37 5.40 -3.45
C ILE A 172 13.43 6.02 -2.05
N SER A 173 13.51 7.35 -1.95
CA SER A 173 13.51 8.08 -0.68
C SER A 173 12.21 7.85 0.10
N LEU A 174 11.06 7.83 -0.60
CA LEU A 174 9.77 7.51 -0.02
C LEU A 174 9.72 6.06 0.51
N LYS A 175 10.30 5.11 -0.23
CA LYS A 175 10.42 3.70 0.21
C LYS A 175 11.29 3.57 1.46
N LEU A 176 12.41 4.30 1.52
CA LEU A 176 13.26 4.36 2.71
C LEU A 176 12.54 4.99 3.91
N ALA A 177 11.82 6.09 3.72
CA ALA A 177 11.01 6.71 4.79
C ALA A 177 9.99 5.73 5.37
N ASN A 178 9.33 4.94 4.52
CA ASN A 178 8.40 3.89 4.94
C ASN A 178 9.08 2.73 5.71
N ILE A 179 10.32 2.38 5.34
CA ILE A 179 11.12 1.41 6.09
C ILE A 179 11.46 1.96 7.47
N TYR A 180 11.90 3.22 7.54
CA TYR A 180 12.19 3.88 8.82
C TYR A 180 10.96 3.98 9.72
N ALA A 181 9.79 4.28 9.15
CA ALA A 181 8.53 4.23 9.87
C ALA A 181 8.24 2.82 10.43
N ALA A 182 8.44 1.77 9.62
CA ALA A 182 8.24 0.38 10.05
C ALA A 182 9.26 -0.09 11.11
N GLN A 183 10.48 0.46 11.11
CA GLN A 183 11.52 0.23 12.11
C GLN A 183 11.37 1.09 13.37
N ASN A 184 10.32 1.93 13.45
CA ASN A 184 10.11 2.90 14.54
C ASN A 184 11.26 3.92 14.70
N LYS A 185 11.97 4.22 13.60
CA LYS A 185 13.02 5.24 13.51
C LYS A 185 12.41 6.59 13.13
N GLN A 186 11.70 7.21 14.07
CA GLN A 186 10.85 8.38 13.83
C GLN A 186 11.58 9.55 13.16
N GLU A 187 12.76 9.92 13.65
CA GLU A 187 13.54 11.05 13.10
C GLU A 187 13.87 10.84 11.63
N PHE A 188 14.32 9.64 11.26
CA PHE A 188 14.64 9.28 9.87
C PHE A 188 13.39 9.19 8.99
N ALA A 189 12.27 8.69 9.53
CA ALA A 189 11.01 8.61 8.79
C ALA A 189 10.49 10.01 8.43
N LEU A 190 10.41 10.91 9.41
CA LEU A 190 9.94 12.27 9.20
C LEU A 190 10.86 13.06 8.27
N ALA A 191 12.17 12.98 8.47
CA ALA A 191 13.13 13.62 7.56
C ALA A 191 13.02 13.09 6.12
N GLY A 192 12.79 11.79 5.95
CA GLY A 192 12.57 11.17 4.64
C GLY A 192 11.28 11.68 3.96
N TYR A 193 10.17 11.77 4.70
CA TYR A 193 8.93 12.32 4.16
C TYR A 193 9.06 13.82 3.81
N GLU A 194 9.69 14.61 4.68
CA GLU A 194 9.95 16.03 4.46
C GLU A 194 10.83 16.25 3.22
N PHE A 195 11.90 15.47 3.07
CA PHE A 195 12.74 15.51 1.87
C PHE A 195 11.91 15.26 0.60
N CYS A 196 11.07 14.22 0.58
CA CYS A 196 10.27 13.90 -0.60
C CYS A 196 9.29 15.03 -0.94
N ILE A 197 8.55 15.53 0.05
CA ILE A 197 7.53 16.57 -0.14
C ILE A 197 8.16 17.89 -0.58
N SER A 198 9.18 18.38 0.15
CA SER A 198 9.84 19.65 -0.16
C SER A 198 10.55 19.63 -1.52
N THR A 199 11.17 18.51 -1.89
CA THR A 199 11.83 18.36 -3.20
C THR A 199 10.82 18.47 -4.33
N LEU A 200 9.68 17.80 -4.21
CA LEU A 200 8.63 17.81 -5.25
C LEU A 200 7.88 19.14 -5.29
N GLU A 201 7.52 19.73 -4.14
CA GLU A 201 6.91 21.06 -4.08
C GLU A 201 7.85 22.10 -4.72
N GLY A 202 9.16 22.06 -4.41
CA GLY A 202 10.15 22.96 -5.01
C GLY A 202 10.39 22.72 -6.50
N LYS A 203 10.28 21.47 -6.98
CA LYS A 203 10.34 21.15 -8.42
C LYS A 203 9.11 21.67 -9.17
N ILE A 204 7.92 21.43 -8.61
CA ILE A 204 6.65 21.90 -9.17
C ILE A 204 6.60 23.42 -9.24
N GLU A 205 7.09 24.12 -8.22
CA GLU A 205 7.09 25.59 -8.23
C GLU A 205 7.99 26.16 -9.33
N ARG A 206 9.18 25.60 -9.53
CA ARG A 206 10.07 25.96 -10.63
C ARG A 206 9.46 25.68 -12.01
N GLU A 207 8.73 24.57 -12.15
CA GLU A 207 8.04 24.22 -13.41
C GLU A 207 6.87 25.16 -13.71
N LYS A 208 6.14 25.65 -12.70
CA LYS A 208 5.05 26.64 -12.89
C LYS A 208 5.56 27.96 -13.47
N GLU A 209 6.76 28.38 -13.08
CA GLU A 209 7.37 29.63 -13.58
C GLU A 209 7.77 29.53 -15.07
N LEU A 210 7.95 28.32 -15.59
CA LEU A 210 8.51 28.05 -16.92
C LEU A 210 7.45 27.65 -17.96
N ALA A 211 6.30 27.14 -17.55
CA ALA A 211 5.39 26.42 -18.44
C ALA A 211 4.19 27.26 -18.91
N GLU A 212 3.91 27.19 -20.22
CA GLU A 212 2.60 27.47 -20.81
C GLU A 212 1.56 26.44 -20.29
N ASP A 213 0.26 26.80 -20.27
CA ASP A 213 -0.87 26.15 -19.57
C ASP A 213 -1.13 24.64 -19.81
N ILE A 214 -0.26 23.92 -20.53
CA ILE A 214 -0.41 22.50 -20.84
C ILE A 214 0.28 21.64 -19.78
N MET A 215 -0.51 20.82 -19.08
CA MET A 215 0.01 19.77 -18.19
C MET A 215 0.70 18.67 -19.00
N SER A 216 2.03 18.61 -18.97
CA SER A 216 2.79 17.50 -19.55
C SER A 216 2.62 16.21 -18.74
N GLU A 217 2.84 15.04 -19.37
CA GLU A 217 2.80 13.75 -18.68
C GLU A 217 3.82 13.68 -17.54
N GLU A 218 5.02 14.22 -17.76
CA GLU A 218 6.08 14.29 -16.73
C GLU A 218 5.65 15.15 -15.54
N ARG A 219 5.03 16.31 -15.80
CA ARG A 219 4.51 17.18 -14.75
C ARG A 219 3.39 16.50 -13.98
N ALA A 220 2.44 15.86 -14.68
CA ALA A 220 1.39 15.07 -14.02
C ALA A 220 1.96 13.96 -13.13
N ASN A 221 3.01 13.25 -13.59
CA ASN A 221 3.69 12.23 -12.80
C ASN A 221 4.36 12.81 -11.54
N THR A 222 4.99 13.99 -11.63
CA THR A 222 5.60 14.68 -10.47
C THR A 222 4.55 15.06 -9.43
N TYR A 223 3.40 15.59 -9.87
CA TYR A 223 2.30 15.89 -8.96
C TYR A 223 1.71 14.62 -8.32
N LEU A 224 1.48 13.56 -9.10
CA LEU A 224 0.98 12.29 -8.56
C LEU A 224 1.95 11.69 -7.54
N LEU A 225 3.26 11.79 -7.78
CA LEU A 225 4.28 11.38 -6.81
C LEU A 225 4.19 12.21 -5.52
N LEU A 226 3.96 13.53 -5.62
CA LEU A 226 3.72 14.39 -4.44
C LEU A 226 2.48 13.91 -3.67
N GLY A 227 1.39 13.61 -4.38
CA GLY A 227 0.18 13.04 -3.78
C GLY A 227 0.45 11.73 -3.03
N MET A 228 1.30 10.87 -3.58
CA MET A 228 1.73 9.62 -2.92
C MET A 228 2.62 9.86 -1.69
N CYS A 229 3.53 10.83 -1.74
CA CYS A 229 4.36 11.21 -0.59
C CYS A 229 3.51 11.76 0.55
N LEU A 230 2.54 12.63 0.23
CA LEU A 230 1.58 13.19 1.17
C LEU A 230 0.71 12.11 1.80
N ASP A 231 0.15 11.17 1.02
CA ASP A 231 -0.60 10.01 1.53
C ASP A 231 0.22 9.19 2.53
N SER A 232 1.46 8.87 2.16
CA SER A 232 2.34 8.04 2.97
C SER A 232 2.69 8.71 4.31
N CYS A 233 3.00 10.01 4.26
CA CYS A 233 3.28 10.80 5.46
C CYS A 233 2.02 10.97 6.33
N ALA A 234 0.86 11.29 5.72
CA ALA A 234 -0.41 11.40 6.42
C ALA A 234 -0.76 10.12 7.18
N ARG A 235 -0.54 8.95 6.56
CA ARG A 235 -0.75 7.65 7.19
C ARG A 235 0.16 7.45 8.41
N TYR A 236 1.43 7.84 8.31
CA TYR A 236 2.37 7.78 9.43
C TYR A 236 1.98 8.73 10.57
N LEU A 237 1.56 9.96 10.23
CA LEU A 237 1.10 10.96 11.19
C LEU A 237 -0.19 10.53 11.89
N LEU A 238 -1.13 9.94 11.15
CA LEU A 238 -2.38 9.39 11.70
C LEU A 238 -2.10 8.29 12.73
N PHE A 239 -1.19 7.37 12.41
CA PHE A 239 -0.73 6.34 13.35
C PHE A 239 -0.06 6.95 14.59
N SER A 240 0.74 8.01 14.40
CA SER A 240 1.40 8.78 15.45
C SER A 240 0.47 9.76 16.19
N LYS A 241 -0.85 9.68 15.95
CA LYS A 241 -1.90 10.53 16.56
C LYS A 241 -1.75 12.03 16.29
N GLN A 242 -1.01 12.42 15.25
CA GLN A 242 -0.91 13.80 14.78
C GLN A 242 -2.02 14.10 13.77
N LEU A 243 -3.27 14.05 14.23
CA LEU A 243 -4.46 13.97 13.39
C LEU A 243 -4.65 15.18 12.47
N SER A 244 -4.47 16.40 13.00
CA SER A 244 -4.67 17.62 12.21
C SER A 244 -3.62 17.80 11.12
N GLN A 245 -2.39 17.31 11.32
CA GLN A 245 -1.37 17.31 10.26
C GLN A 245 -1.68 16.24 9.21
N ALA A 246 -2.12 15.04 9.63
CA ALA A 246 -2.56 13.99 8.73
C ALA A 246 -3.73 14.45 7.84
N GLN A 247 -4.74 15.11 8.41
CA GLN A 247 -5.87 15.68 7.66
C GLN A 247 -5.39 16.62 6.55
N ARG A 248 -4.55 17.62 6.86
CA ARG A 248 -4.05 18.59 5.86
C ARG A 248 -3.30 17.90 4.72
N MET A 249 -2.54 16.86 5.03
CA MET A 249 -1.82 16.10 4.02
C MET A 249 -2.76 15.26 3.16
N TYR A 250 -3.79 14.63 3.75
CA TYR A 250 -4.82 13.92 3.00
C TYR A 250 -5.64 14.86 2.10
N GLU A 251 -6.00 16.05 2.57
CA GLU A 251 -6.70 17.06 1.75
C GLU A 251 -5.87 17.46 0.52
N LYS A 252 -4.59 17.79 0.71
CA LYS A 252 -3.67 18.09 -0.40
C LYS A 252 -3.52 16.90 -1.36
N ALA A 253 -3.31 15.69 -0.84
CA ALA A 253 -3.17 14.49 -1.66
C ALA A 253 -4.44 14.19 -2.47
N LEU A 254 -5.62 14.34 -1.84
CA LEU A 254 -6.92 14.17 -2.46
C LEU A 254 -7.12 15.19 -3.59
N GLN A 255 -6.83 16.48 -3.35
CA GLN A 255 -6.93 17.53 -4.36
C GLN A 255 -6.08 17.19 -5.60
N ILE A 256 -4.80 16.87 -5.40
CA ILE A 256 -3.88 16.49 -6.49
C ILE A 256 -4.44 15.31 -7.30
N CYS A 257 -4.90 14.27 -6.60
CA CYS A 257 -5.39 13.05 -7.23
C CYS A 257 -6.71 13.31 -8.00
N GLN A 258 -7.61 14.13 -7.43
CA GLN A 258 -8.85 14.56 -8.08
C GLN A 258 -8.59 15.38 -9.35
N GLU A 259 -7.66 16.34 -9.30
CA GLU A 259 -7.34 17.19 -10.45
C GLU A 259 -6.72 16.40 -11.61
N ILE A 260 -5.85 15.42 -11.33
CA ILE A 260 -5.10 14.71 -12.36
C ILE A 260 -5.79 13.43 -12.84
N GLN A 261 -6.37 12.66 -11.92
CA GLN A 261 -6.94 11.34 -12.24
C GLN A 261 -8.48 11.33 -12.24
N GLY A 262 -9.11 12.39 -11.71
CA GLY A 262 -10.55 12.51 -11.59
C GLY A 262 -11.12 11.84 -10.34
N GLU A 263 -12.37 12.18 -10.04
CA GLU A 263 -13.06 11.77 -8.81
C GLU A 263 -13.30 10.24 -8.71
N ARG A 264 -13.51 9.58 -9.86
CA ARG A 264 -13.81 8.15 -9.97
C ARG A 264 -12.57 7.26 -9.96
N HIS A 265 -11.37 7.83 -9.88
CA HIS A 265 -10.16 7.02 -9.87
C HIS A 265 -10.04 6.22 -8.56
N PRO A 266 -9.63 4.94 -8.59
CA PRO A 266 -9.48 4.12 -7.39
C PRO A 266 -8.65 4.77 -6.27
N GLN A 267 -7.56 5.46 -6.63
CA GLN A 267 -6.70 6.14 -5.64
C GLN A 267 -7.42 7.34 -5.01
N THR A 268 -8.22 8.08 -5.79
CA THR A 268 -9.01 9.21 -5.29
C THR A 268 -10.02 8.77 -4.24
N ILE A 269 -10.72 7.65 -4.49
CA ILE A 269 -11.68 7.07 -3.55
C ILE A 269 -10.99 6.61 -2.27
N VAL A 270 -9.81 6.02 -2.40
CA VAL A 270 -8.98 5.63 -1.25
C VAL A 270 -8.61 6.86 -0.40
N LEU A 271 -8.16 7.94 -1.02
CA LEU A 271 -7.84 9.18 -0.31
C LEU A 271 -9.09 9.81 0.34
N MET A 272 -10.26 9.71 -0.29
CA MET A 272 -11.53 10.17 0.27
C MET A 272 -11.92 9.38 1.53
N SER A 273 -11.70 8.06 1.52
CA SER A 273 -11.87 7.20 2.70
C SER A 273 -10.84 7.52 3.79
N ASP A 274 -9.56 7.68 3.45
CA ASP A 274 -8.48 7.91 4.43
C ASP A 274 -8.63 9.30 5.11
N LEU A 275 -9.06 10.34 4.37
CA LEU A 275 -9.42 11.65 4.92
C LEU A 275 -10.59 11.55 5.91
N ALA A 276 -11.64 10.83 5.54
CA ALA A 276 -12.78 10.60 6.44
C ALA A 276 -12.36 9.89 7.73
N THR A 277 -11.44 8.92 7.67
CA THR A 277 -10.88 8.30 8.89
C THR A 277 -10.09 9.30 9.75
N ALA A 278 -9.36 10.24 9.14
CA ALA A 278 -8.67 11.30 9.89
C ALA A 278 -9.62 12.29 10.57
N LEU A 279 -10.75 12.61 9.93
CA LEU A 279 -11.81 13.45 10.50
C LEU A 279 -12.55 12.73 11.64
N ASP A 280 -12.88 11.45 11.45
CA ASP A 280 -13.52 10.60 12.44
C ASP A 280 -12.66 10.48 13.71
N ALA A 281 -11.35 10.27 13.55
CA ALA A 281 -10.41 10.23 14.67
C ALA A 281 -10.32 11.57 15.45
N GLN A 282 -10.65 12.70 14.82
CA GLN A 282 -10.72 14.02 15.47
C GLN A 282 -12.08 14.29 16.13
N GLY A 283 -13.05 13.39 15.99
CA GLY A 283 -14.41 13.57 16.49
C GLY A 283 -15.33 14.35 15.55
N HIS A 284 -14.90 14.67 14.32
CA HIS A 284 -15.71 15.35 13.31
C HIS A 284 -16.57 14.33 12.55
N PHE A 285 -17.48 13.65 13.24
CA PHE A 285 -18.19 12.48 12.71
C PHE A 285 -19.12 12.80 11.54
N ASP A 286 -19.77 13.97 11.54
CA ASP A 286 -20.68 14.36 10.45
C ASP A 286 -19.91 14.66 9.16
N ASP A 287 -18.77 15.37 9.24
CA ASP A 287 -17.89 15.61 8.09
C ASP A 287 -17.29 14.31 7.57
N ALA A 288 -16.80 13.45 8.47
CA ALA A 288 -16.29 12.12 8.14
C ALA A 288 -17.34 11.29 7.38
N TYR A 289 -18.59 11.33 7.83
CA TYR A 289 -19.69 10.63 7.17
C TYR A 289 -19.95 11.14 5.75
N ILE A 290 -19.93 12.45 5.51
CA ILE A 290 -20.13 13.02 4.16
C ILE A 290 -19.08 12.49 3.19
N TYR A 291 -17.79 12.57 3.56
CA TYR A 291 -16.69 12.07 2.74
C TYR A 291 -16.79 10.55 2.53
N MET A 292 -17.04 9.78 3.59
CA MET A 292 -17.09 8.32 3.49
C MET A 292 -18.30 7.83 2.69
N GLN A 293 -19.45 8.49 2.83
CA GLN A 293 -20.65 8.17 2.06
C GLN A 293 -20.35 8.35 0.57
N ARG A 294 -19.79 9.49 0.17
CA ARG A 294 -19.38 9.75 -1.22
C ARG A 294 -18.34 8.73 -1.71
N ALA A 295 -17.35 8.40 -0.89
CA ALA A 295 -16.34 7.40 -1.21
C ALA A 295 -16.99 6.03 -1.46
N SER A 296 -17.95 5.64 -0.62
CA SER A 296 -18.66 4.37 -0.74
C SER A 296 -19.53 4.29 -2.00
N ASP A 297 -20.22 5.37 -2.36
CA ASP A 297 -21.07 5.41 -3.54
C ASP A 297 -20.24 5.31 -4.83
N LEU A 298 -19.16 6.08 -4.91
CA LEU A 298 -18.21 5.98 -6.02
C LEU A 298 -17.55 4.60 -6.08
N ALA A 299 -17.17 4.03 -4.92
CA ALA A 299 -16.59 2.70 -4.85
C ALA A 299 -17.54 1.61 -5.36
N ARG A 300 -18.85 1.73 -5.10
CA ARG A 300 -19.88 0.84 -5.65
C ARG A 300 -19.98 0.99 -7.16
N GLU A 301 -20.08 2.22 -7.66
CA GLU A 301 -20.26 2.51 -9.09
C GLU A 301 -19.14 1.93 -9.97
N ILE A 302 -17.88 1.98 -9.51
CA ILE A 302 -16.73 1.49 -10.28
C ILE A 302 -16.35 0.05 -9.96
N ASN A 303 -17.11 -0.65 -9.10
CA ASN A 303 -16.74 -1.96 -8.55
C ASN A 303 -15.33 -1.99 -7.95
N HIS A 304 -15.05 -1.06 -7.02
CA HIS A 304 -13.70 -0.86 -6.48
C HIS A 304 -13.09 -2.17 -5.95
N PRO A 305 -11.83 -2.48 -6.26
CA PRO A 305 -11.15 -3.70 -5.80
C PRO A 305 -11.13 -3.87 -4.29
N GLU A 306 -11.24 -2.77 -3.54
CA GLU A 306 -11.25 -2.75 -2.08
C GLU A 306 -12.59 -2.23 -1.51
N LEU A 307 -13.70 -2.39 -2.25
CA LEU A 307 -15.04 -1.97 -1.83
C LEU A 307 -15.40 -2.42 -0.40
N HIS A 308 -15.04 -3.64 -0.01
CA HIS A 308 -15.32 -4.15 1.34
C HIS A 308 -14.63 -3.31 2.43
N MET A 309 -13.45 -2.74 2.17
CA MET A 309 -12.76 -1.88 3.14
C MET A 309 -13.43 -0.52 3.26
N VAL A 310 -13.79 0.12 2.14
CA VAL A 310 -14.48 1.43 2.14
C VAL A 310 -15.81 1.34 2.89
N LEU A 311 -16.59 0.29 2.63
CA LEU A 311 -17.84 0.04 3.35
C LEU A 311 -17.61 -0.26 4.84
N SER A 312 -16.55 -1.00 5.20
CA SER A 312 -16.21 -1.25 6.62
C SER A 312 -15.90 0.04 7.36
N ASN A 313 -15.19 0.97 6.72
CA ASN A 313 -14.91 2.28 7.29
C ASN A 313 -16.19 3.13 7.44
N LEU A 314 -17.12 3.05 6.49
CA LEU A 314 -18.45 3.68 6.61
C LEU A 314 -19.22 3.15 7.81
N ALA A 315 -19.21 1.84 8.03
CA ALA A 315 -19.88 1.23 9.17
C ALA A 315 -19.27 1.67 10.51
N ALA A 316 -17.94 1.80 10.59
CA ALA A 316 -17.26 2.32 11.78
C ALA A 316 -17.68 3.78 12.09
N ILE A 317 -17.71 4.65 11.08
CA ILE A 317 -18.18 6.04 11.25
C ILE A 317 -19.65 6.08 11.67
N LEU A 318 -20.50 5.21 11.12
CA LEU A 318 -21.90 5.09 11.54
C LEU A 318 -22.05 4.66 13.00
N ILE A 319 -21.16 3.80 13.53
CA ILE A 319 -21.13 3.45 14.95
C ILE A 319 -20.81 4.68 15.81
N HIS A 320 -19.84 5.50 15.42
CA HIS A 320 -19.50 6.74 16.15
C HIS A 320 -20.64 7.78 16.11
N ARG A 321 -21.49 7.74 15.07
CA ARG A 321 -22.74 8.52 14.98
C ARG A 321 -23.95 7.84 15.64
N GLU A 322 -23.73 6.76 16.39
CA GLU A 322 -24.75 5.97 17.08
C GLU A 322 -25.84 5.40 16.15
N ARG A 323 -25.54 5.25 14.84
CA ARG A 323 -26.43 4.67 13.82
C ARG A 323 -26.21 3.17 13.71
N TYR A 324 -26.39 2.45 14.82
CA TYR A 324 -26.06 1.03 14.94
C TYR A 324 -26.81 0.11 13.96
N THR A 325 -28.08 0.42 13.64
CA THR A 325 -28.87 -0.35 12.68
C THR A 325 -28.29 -0.25 11.27
N GLN A 326 -27.98 0.96 10.82
CA GLN A 326 -27.36 1.20 9.52
C GLN A 326 -25.94 0.62 9.47
N ALA A 327 -25.14 0.78 10.52
CA ALA A 327 -23.81 0.19 10.59
C ALA A 327 -23.84 -1.34 10.42
N LYS A 328 -24.82 -2.02 11.01
CA LYS A 328 -25.01 -3.47 10.86
C LYS A 328 -25.31 -3.86 9.41
N GLU A 329 -26.18 -3.11 8.74
CA GLU A 329 -26.51 -3.34 7.32
C GLU A 329 -25.29 -3.16 6.42
N ILE A 330 -24.51 -2.09 6.63
CA ILE A 330 -23.29 -1.83 5.85
C ILE A 330 -22.22 -2.89 6.12
N TYR A 331 -22.01 -3.32 7.37
CA TYR A 331 -21.08 -4.42 7.65
C TYR A 331 -21.51 -5.74 7.00
N GLN A 332 -22.82 -6.03 6.92
CA GLN A 332 -23.31 -7.20 6.21
C GLN A 332 -23.06 -7.11 4.70
N GLU A 333 -23.17 -5.92 4.11
CA GLU A 333 -22.77 -5.67 2.71
C GLU A 333 -21.26 -5.87 2.53
N ALA A 334 -20.44 -5.30 3.41
CA ALA A 334 -18.98 -5.45 3.39
C ALA A 334 -18.55 -6.92 3.51
N LEU A 335 -19.21 -7.70 4.38
CA LEU A 335 -18.95 -9.12 4.55
C LEU A 335 -19.20 -9.91 3.26
N LYS A 336 -20.34 -9.68 2.59
CA LYS A 336 -20.64 -10.33 1.30
C LYS A 336 -19.58 -10.02 0.24
N GLN A 337 -19.10 -8.77 0.19
CA GLN A 337 -18.05 -8.35 -0.74
C GLN A 337 -16.69 -8.97 -0.42
N ALA A 338 -16.35 -9.11 0.86
CA ALA A 338 -15.11 -9.76 1.30
C ALA A 338 -15.14 -11.27 1.01
N GLU A 339 -16.27 -11.94 1.25
CA GLU A 339 -16.46 -13.37 0.94
C GLU A 339 -16.39 -13.63 -0.57
N LEU A 340 -17.01 -12.78 -1.40
CA LEU A 340 -16.92 -12.86 -2.87
C LEU A 340 -15.47 -12.76 -3.36
N LYS A 341 -14.67 -11.91 -2.70
CA LYS A 341 -13.24 -11.71 -3.01
C LYS A 341 -12.33 -12.74 -2.36
N ARG A 342 -12.87 -13.63 -1.51
CA ARG A 342 -12.13 -14.62 -0.72
C ARG A 342 -11.02 -13.97 0.13
N ASP A 343 -11.28 -12.78 0.65
CA ASP A 343 -10.39 -12.11 1.60
C ASP A 343 -10.71 -12.58 3.02
N GLU A 344 -10.10 -13.69 3.43
CA GLU A 344 -10.35 -14.31 4.74
C GLU A 344 -10.04 -13.38 5.91
N PHE A 345 -9.06 -12.48 5.76
CA PHE A 345 -8.68 -11.56 6.81
C PHE A 345 -9.78 -10.50 7.02
N SER A 346 -10.23 -9.88 5.92
CA SER A 346 -11.35 -8.92 5.98
C SER A 346 -12.64 -9.58 6.47
N VAL A 347 -12.91 -10.81 6.05
CA VAL A 347 -14.06 -11.59 6.53
C VAL A 347 -14.00 -11.78 8.05
N GLN A 348 -12.86 -12.19 8.59
CA GLN A 348 -12.70 -12.40 10.03
C GLN A 348 -12.88 -11.09 10.81
N HIS A 349 -12.23 -10.02 10.35
CA HIS A 349 -12.35 -8.70 10.98
C HIS A 349 -13.80 -8.20 10.99
N ILE A 350 -14.50 -8.25 9.86
CA ILE A 350 -15.90 -7.79 9.77
C ILE A 350 -16.82 -8.63 10.68
N ARG A 351 -16.56 -9.93 10.83
CA ARG A 351 -17.31 -10.80 11.75
C ARG A 351 -17.10 -10.43 13.22
N GLU A 352 -15.90 -10.04 13.59
CA GLU A 352 -15.58 -9.54 14.94
C GLU A 352 -16.33 -8.23 15.22
N GLU A 353 -16.29 -7.27 14.29
CA GLU A 353 -17.03 -5.99 14.40
C GLU A 353 -18.54 -6.20 14.51
N LEU A 354 -19.12 -7.08 13.69
CA LEU A 354 -20.54 -7.44 13.78
C LEU A 354 -20.91 -8.08 15.12
N ALA A 355 -20.02 -8.90 15.69
CA ALA A 355 -20.21 -9.51 16.99
C ALA A 355 -20.12 -8.48 18.14
N GLU A 356 -19.22 -7.51 18.04
CA GLU A 356 -19.13 -6.37 18.96
C GLU A 356 -20.37 -5.48 18.90
N LEU A 357 -20.81 -5.13 17.69
CA LEU A 357 -22.01 -4.33 17.47
C LEU A 357 -23.25 -5.01 18.07
N SER A 358 -23.37 -6.33 17.88
CA SER A 358 -24.46 -7.13 18.45
C SER A 358 -24.42 -7.21 19.98
N ARG A 359 -23.21 -7.17 20.58
CA ARG A 359 -23.05 -7.10 22.04
C ARG A 359 -23.48 -5.73 22.56
N LYS A 360 -23.06 -4.63 21.90
CA LYS A 360 -23.45 -3.26 22.28
C LYS A 360 -24.96 -3.03 22.16
N SER A 361 -25.58 -3.51 21.08
CA SER A 361 -27.03 -3.34 20.91
C SER A 361 -27.86 -4.05 21.99
N ARG A 362 -27.38 -5.19 22.51
CA ARG A 362 -28.04 -5.91 23.62
C ARG A 362 -27.89 -5.22 24.98
N LEU A 363 -26.87 -4.37 25.14
CA LEU A 363 -26.68 -3.60 26.37
C LEU A 363 -27.51 -2.30 26.39
N LEU A 364 -27.94 -1.84 25.22
CA LEU A 364 -28.74 -0.62 25.03
C LEU A 364 -30.26 -0.90 24.97
N THR A 365 -30.67 -2.17 24.89
CA THR A 365 -32.05 -2.66 25.01
C THR A 365 -32.26 -3.28 26.38
#